data_AF-A0A5A4MI22-F1
#
_entry.id   AF-A0A5A4MI22-F1
#
_cell.length_a   1.000
_cell.length_b   1.000
_cell.length_c   1.000
_cell.angle_alpha   90.00
_cell.angle_beta   90.00
_cell.angle_gamma   90.00
#
_symmetry.space_group_name_H-M   'P 1'
#
loop_
_entity.id
_entity.type
_entity.pdbx_description
1 polymer ?
#
loop_
_entity_poly.entity_id
_entity_poly.type
_entity_poly.pdbx_seq_one_letter_code
_entity_poly.pdbx_strand_id
1 'polypeptide(L)' 'DPVREVDKPFLMPVEDVFTITGRGTVVTGRVERGQVKAGDEIEIIGLKDTRKTIVTAIEMFKKDLDFAQAGDNVGALLRG' A
#
# COMPACT_ATOMS: atom_id res chain seq x y z
N ASP A 1 -20.02 -14.61 -3.27
CA ASP A 1 -19.22 -13.43 -2.89
C ASP A 1 -18.61 -12.77 -4.12
N PRO A 2 -18.42 -11.43 -4.12
CA PRO A 2 -17.74 -10.76 -5.22
C PRO A 2 -16.32 -11.28 -5.40
N VAL A 3 -15.93 -11.53 -6.65
CA VAL A 3 -14.61 -12.05 -6.98
C VAL A 3 -13.57 -10.95 -6.77
N ARG A 4 -12.59 -11.18 -5.89
CA ARG A 4 -11.46 -10.27 -5.67
C ARG A 4 -10.43 -10.47 -6.79
N GLU A 5 -9.97 -9.38 -7.38
CA GLU A 5 -8.98 -9.42 -8.47
C GLU A 5 -7.54 -9.54 -7.95
N VAL A 6 -7.24 -10.59 -7.17
CA VAL A 6 -5.95 -10.75 -6.47
C VAL A 6 -4.78 -11.11 -7.38
N ASP A 7 -5.04 -11.70 -8.55
CA ASP A 7 -4.00 -12.11 -9.51
C ASP A 7 -3.51 -10.98 -10.42
N LYS A 8 -4.08 -9.79 -10.29
CA LYS A 8 -3.66 -8.61 -11.05
C LYS A 8 -2.48 -7.91 -10.36
N PRO A 9 -1.71 -7.08 -11.10
CA PRO A 9 -0.72 -6.21 -10.47
C PRO A 9 -1.37 -5.32 -9.40
N PHE A 10 -0.70 -5.19 -8.26
CA PHE A 10 -1.13 -4.35 -7.15
C PHE A 10 -1.44 -2.92 -7.62
N LEU A 11 -2.60 -2.42 -7.21
CA LEU A 11 -2.97 -1.02 -7.38
C LEU A 11 -3.80 -0.57 -6.18
N MET A 12 -3.34 0.51 -5.56
CA MET A 12 -4.01 1.16 -4.45
C MET A 12 -4.00 2.68 -4.70
N PRO A 13 -5.16 3.30 -4.94
CA PRO A 13 -5.26 4.75 -4.96
C PRO A 13 -4.88 5.32 -3.60
N VAL A 14 -4.06 6.38 -3.60
CA VAL A 14 -3.70 7.09 -2.37
C VAL A 14 -4.83 8.04 -1.99
N GLU A 15 -5.42 7.83 -0.83
CA GLU A 15 -6.47 8.67 -0.25
C GLU A 15 -5.91 9.75 0.67
N ASP A 16 -4.89 9.42 1.48
CA ASP A 16 -4.20 10.36 2.37
C ASP A 16 -2.75 9.93 2.62
N VAL A 17 -1.93 10.87 3.11
CA VAL A 17 -0.49 10.68 3.36
C VAL A 17 -0.10 11.25 4.70
N PHE A 18 0.54 10.42 5.53
CA PHE A 18 1.05 10.80 6.84
C PHE A 18 2.56 10.63 6.89
N THR A 19 3.27 11.53 7.57
CA THR A 19 4.69 11.33 7.88
C THR A 19 4.84 11.08 9.37
N ILE A 20 5.40 9.92 9.72
CA ILE A 20 5.70 9.54 11.09
C ILE A 20 7.18 9.81 11.33
N THR A 21 7.48 10.81 12.14
CA THR A 21 8.85 11.19 12.51
C THR A 21 9.62 9.98 13.01
N GLY A 22 10.75 9.67 12.37
CA GLY A 22 11.62 8.54 12.73
C GLY A 22 11.17 7.16 12.23
N ARG A 23 10.00 7.03 11.58
CA ARG A 23 9.51 5.76 11.01
C ARG A 23 9.38 5.79 9.49
N GLY A 24 8.93 6.90 8.90
CA GLY A 24 8.78 7.06 7.45
C GLY A 24 7.42 7.63 7.03
N THR A 25 7.08 7.49 5.75
CA THR A 25 5.82 7.98 5.17
C THR A 25 4.82 6.85 5.07
N VAL A 26 3.62 7.05 5.59
CA VAL A 26 2.48 6.13 5.46
C VAL A 26 1.51 6.69 4.43
N VAL A 27 1.15 5.87 3.44
CA VAL A 27 0.08 6.17 2.48
C VAL A 27 -1.13 5.30 2.80
N THR A 28 -2.33 5.89 2.79
CA THR A 28 -3.56 5.14 3.05
C THR A 28 -4.42 5.03 1.80
N GLY A 29 -5.16 3.94 1.68
CA GLY A 29 -6.16 3.78 0.64
C GLY A 29 -6.81 2.41 0.64
N ARG A 30 -7.79 2.24 -0.25
CA ARG A 30 -8.37 0.94 -0.56
C ARG A 30 -7.60 0.25 -1.68
N VAL A 31 -7.19 -0.99 -1.48
CA VAL A 31 -6.59 -1.78 -2.55
C VAL A 31 -7.66 -2.06 -3.61
N GLU A 32 -7.46 -1.57 -4.82
CA GLU A 32 -8.41 -1.75 -5.92
C GLU A 32 -8.27 -3.14 -6.54
N ARG A 33 -7.02 -3.60 -6.72
CA ARG A 33 -6.69 -4.91 -7.29
C ARG A 33 -5.31 -5.40 -6.84
N GLY A 34 -5.07 -6.69 -7.04
CA GLY A 34 -3.83 -7.35 -6.71
C GLY A 34 -3.61 -7.55 -5.22
N GLN A 35 -2.36 -7.80 -4.87
CA GLN A 35 -1.90 -8.02 -3.50
C GLN A 35 -0.52 -7.38 -3.30
N VAL A 36 -0.24 -6.89 -2.09
CA VAL A 36 1.09 -6.42 -1.67
C VAL A 36 1.45 -6.98 -0.30
N LYS A 37 2.74 -7.25 -0.08
CA LYS A 37 3.33 -7.70 1.17
C LYS A 37 4.39 -6.70 1.66
N ALA A 38 4.69 -6.76 2.96
CA ALA A 38 5.89 -6.12 3.46
C ALA A 38 7.13 -6.73 2.78
N GLY A 39 8.02 -5.87 2.29
CA GLY A 39 9.20 -6.21 1.50
C GLY A 39 9.01 -6.02 -0.01
N ASP A 40 7.78 -5.89 -0.50
CA ASP A 40 7.54 -5.74 -1.94
C ASP A 40 7.98 -4.35 -2.44
N GLU A 41 8.61 -4.32 -3.62
CA GLU A 41 8.88 -3.09 -4.36
C GLU A 41 7.61 -2.65 -5.08
N ILE A 42 7.26 -1.37 -4.93
CA ILE A 42 6.12 -0.74 -5.59
C ILE A 42 6.54 0.52 -6.33
N GLU A 43 5.73 0.93 -7.30
CA GLU A 43 5.89 2.17 -8.04
C GLU A 43 4.82 3.17 -7.60
N ILE A 44 5.26 4.38 -7.22
CA ILE A 44 4.38 5.51 -6.98
C ILE A 44 4.15 6.20 -8.33
N ILE A 45 2.94 6.05 -8.86
CA ILE A 45 2.51 6.61 -10.14
C ILE A 45 1.58 7.80 -9.86
N GLY A 46 1.78 8.92 -10.55
CA GLY A 46 0.94 10.10 -10.36
C GLY A 46 1.42 11.30 -11.18
N LEU A 47 1.28 12.50 -10.61
CA LEU A 47 1.58 13.78 -11.27
C LEU A 47 3.08 14.02 -11.54
N LYS A 48 3.97 13.31 -10.84
CA LYS A 48 5.42 13.41 -10.98
C LYS A 48 5.98 12.15 -11.64
N ASP A 49 7.26 12.18 -11.98
CA ASP A 49 7.97 10.99 -12.44
C ASP A 49 7.75 9.81 -11.51
N THR A 50 7.57 8.64 -12.11
CA THR A 50 7.35 7.39 -11.38
C THR A 50 8.59 7.07 -10.55
N ARG A 51 8.37 6.68 -9.29
CA ARG A 51 9.44 6.34 -8.35
C ARG A 51 9.19 4.98 -7.74
N LYS A 52 10.26 4.19 -7.62
CA LYS A 52 10.25 2.93 -6.90
C LYS A 52 10.49 3.15 -5.41
N THR A 53 9.81 2.41 -4.58
CA THR A 53 10.08 2.30 -3.14
C THR A 53 9.67 0.91 -2.65
N ILE A 54 9.93 0.61 -1.38
CA ILE A 54 9.60 -0.65 -0.74
C ILE A 54 8.52 -0.40 0.31
N VAL A 55 7.48 -1.23 0.30
CA VAL A 55 6.52 -1.31 1.40
C VAL A 55 7.19 -2.02 2.56
N THR A 56 7.37 -1.33 3.69
CA THR A 56 8.06 -1.88 4.86
C THR A 56 7.12 -2.45 5.91
N ALA A 57 5.87 -1.97 5.95
CA ALA A 57 4.83 -2.48 6.83
C ALA A 57 3.45 -2.16 6.24
N ILE A 58 2.47 -2.97 6.58
CA ILE A 58 1.06 -2.82 6.18
C ILE A 58 0.23 -2.89 7.46
N GLU A 59 -0.68 -1.93 7.64
CA GLU A 59 -1.51 -1.82 8.84
C GLU A 59 -2.99 -1.63 8.48
N MET A 60 -3.88 -2.27 9.23
CA MET A 60 -5.32 -2.02 9.20
C MET A 60 -5.85 -1.91 10.64
N PHE A 61 -6.50 -0.79 10.97
CA PHE A 61 -7.08 -0.55 12.31
C PHE A 61 -6.11 -0.83 13.48
N LYS A 62 -4.87 -0.35 13.43
CA LYS A 62 -3.82 -0.58 14.46
C LYS A 62 -3.37 -2.03 14.60
N LYS A 63 -3.54 -2.84 13.56
CA LYS A 63 -3.01 -4.19 13.47
C LYS A 63 -2.11 -4.32 12.26
N ASP A 64 -0.93 -4.88 12.48
CA ASP A 64 -0.03 -5.23 11.41
C ASP A 64 -0.62 -6.39 10.59
N LEU A 65 -0.42 -6.34 9.28
CA LEU A 65 -0.84 -7.36 8.34
C LEU A 65 0.37 -7.91 7.59
N ASP A 66 0.37 -9.23 7.36
CA ASP A 66 1.39 -9.87 6.51
C ASP A 66 1.27 -9.45 5.03
N PHE A 67 0.03 -9.15 4.61
CA PHE A 67 -0.29 -8.70 3.25
C PHE A 67 -1.61 -7.94 3.21
N ALA A 68 -1.81 -7.15 2.15
CA ALA A 68 -3.09 -6.53 1.79
C ALA A 68 -3.50 -6.95 0.39
N GLN A 69 -4.80 -7.10 0.16
CA GLN A 69 -5.38 -7.55 -1.11
C GLN A 69 -6.58 -6.69 -1.52
N ALA A 70 -7.01 -6.84 -2.76
CA ALA A 70 -8.20 -6.17 -3.32
C ALA A 70 -9.39 -6.14 -2.35
N GLY A 71 -9.88 -4.94 -2.05
CA GLY A 71 -10.97 -4.66 -1.13
C GLY A 71 -10.55 -4.18 0.26
N ASP A 72 -9.30 -4.40 0.67
CA ASP A 72 -8.79 -4.01 1.99
C ASP A 72 -8.53 -2.50 2.06
N ASN A 73 -8.88 -1.86 3.19
CA ASN A 73 -8.49 -0.48 3.49
C ASN A 73 -7.28 -0.50 4.41
N VAL A 74 -6.13 -0.04 3.94
CA VAL A 74 -4.86 -0.19 4.65
C VAL A 74 -4.04 1.09 4.65
N GLY A 75 -3.14 1.20 5.63
CA GLY A 75 -1.98 2.07 5.59
C GLY A 75 -0.73 1.29 5.21
N ALA A 76 0.03 1.74 4.22
CA ALA A 76 1.30 1.17 3.81
C ALA A 76 2.44 2.12 4.18
N LEU A 77 3.36 1.66 5.03
CA LEU A 77 4.57 2.40 5.38
C LEU A 77 5.62 2.21 4.29
N LEU A 78 6.05 3.30 3.67
CA LEU A 78 7.01 3.31 2.59
C LEU A 78 8.41 3.65 3.10
N ARG A 79 9.41 3.00 2.51
CA ARG A 79 10.81 3.38 2.73
C ARG A 79 11.08 4.75 2.09
N GLY A 80 11.68 5.64 2.89
CA GLY A 80 12.17 6.94 2.43
C GLY A 80 13.41 6.83 1.57
#